data_AF-A0A444XSN5-F1
#
_entry.id   AF-A0A444XSN5-F1
#
_cell.length_a   1.000
_cell.length_b   1.000
_cell.length_c   1.000
_cell.angle_alpha   90.00
_cell.angle_beta   90.00
_cell.angle_gamma   90.00
#
_symmetry.space_group_name_H-M   'P 1'
#
loop_
_entity.id
_entity.type
_entity.pdbx_description
1 polymer ?
#
loop_
_entity_poly.entity_id
_entity_poly.type
_entity_poly.pdbx_seq_one_letter_code
_entity_poly.pdbx_strand_id
1 'polypeptide(L)'
;MIKKSGTRENSDRLFHTCARYPKGSHCNFFRWVDDDGYEAGAETDVVVGSDYDEWRLNVSWRLGSLEGEVRVMKMLIIYISVAMIVATVICASLLFTCISK
;
A
#
# COMPACT_ATOMS: atom_id res chain seq x y z
N MET A 1 -12.27 -12.43 -7.84
CA MET A 1 -13.40 -12.42 -6.88
C MET A 1 -14.11 -13.76 -7.00
N ILE A 2 -14.50 -14.40 -5.89
CA ILE A 2 -15.26 -15.66 -5.90
C ILE A 2 -16.73 -15.37 -5.66
N LYS A 3 -17.63 -16.02 -6.42
CA LYS A 3 -19.08 -15.91 -6.28
C LYS A 3 -19.71 -17.31 -6.22
N LYS A 4 -20.90 -17.39 -5.63
CA LYS A 4 -21.72 -18.60 -5.56
C LYS A 4 -22.74 -18.59 -6.71
N SER A 5 -22.88 -19.72 -7.40
CA SER A 5 -23.90 -19.88 -8.43
C SER A 5 -25.29 -20.03 -7.82
N GLY A 6 -26.26 -19.31 -8.39
CA GLY A 6 -27.69 -19.38 -8.00
C GLY A 6 -28.55 -20.20 -8.96
N THR A 7 -27.95 -20.85 -9.97
CA THR A 7 -28.70 -21.69 -10.92
C THR A 7 -29.10 -23.00 -10.26
N ARG A 8 -30.29 -23.53 -10.57
CA ARG A 8 -30.80 -24.79 -10.01
C ARG A 8 -29.87 -25.98 -10.26
N GLU A 9 -29.22 -26.02 -11.42
CA GLU A 9 -28.36 -27.13 -11.85
C GLU A 9 -26.92 -27.06 -11.27
N ASN A 10 -26.48 -25.88 -10.83
CA ASN A 10 -25.16 -25.68 -10.20
C ASN A 10 -25.31 -24.96 -8.86
N SER A 11 -26.35 -25.31 -8.10
CA SER A 11 -26.65 -24.65 -6.84
C SER A 11 -25.44 -24.75 -5.92
N ASP A 12 -25.06 -23.63 -5.33
CA ASP A 12 -23.99 -23.54 -4.34
C ASP A 12 -22.56 -23.71 -4.85
N ARG A 13 -22.36 -24.02 -6.14
CA ARG A 13 -21.03 -24.15 -6.74
C ARG A 13 -20.34 -22.79 -6.83
N LEU A 14 -19.06 -22.74 -6.47
CA LEU A 14 -18.26 -21.51 -6.48
C LEU A 14 -17.55 -21.29 -7.82
N PHE A 15 -17.45 -20.04 -8.26
CA PHE A 15 -16.72 -19.67 -9.47
C PHE A 15 -15.92 -18.38 -9.28
N HIS A 16 -14.79 -18.28 -9.98
CA HIS A 16 -13.99 -17.07 -10.12
C HIS A 16 -14.58 -16.13 -11.18
N THR A 17 -14.57 -14.84 -10.86
CA THR A 17 -14.94 -13.74 -11.75
C THR A 17 -14.00 -12.54 -11.57
N CYS A 18 -14.03 -11.59 -12.51
CA CYS A 18 -13.16 -10.41 -12.52
C CYS A 18 -13.32 -9.57 -11.24
N ALA A 19 -12.20 -9.14 -10.66
CA ALA A 19 -12.23 -8.30 -9.46
C ALA A 19 -12.75 -6.87 -9.71
N ARG A 20 -12.68 -6.38 -10.95
CA ARG A 20 -13.00 -4.99 -11.33
C ARG A 20 -14.42 -4.77 -11.89
N TYR A 21 -15.33 -5.71 -11.66
CA TYR A 21 -16.71 -5.60 -12.16
C TYR A 21 -17.45 -4.30 -11.77
N PRO A 22 -17.18 -3.62 -10.63
CA PRO A 22 -17.89 -2.37 -10.30
C PRO A 22 -17.51 -1.13 -11.15
N LYS A 23 -16.49 -1.18 -12.02
CA LYS A 23 -15.93 0.02 -12.70
C LYS A 23 -16.07 0.02 -14.22
N GLY A 24 -17.23 -0.38 -14.77
CA GLY A 24 -17.57 -0.18 -16.19
C GLY A 24 -16.67 -0.90 -17.20
N SER A 25 -15.75 -1.75 -16.75
CA SER A 25 -14.90 -2.60 -17.60
C SER A 25 -15.59 -3.95 -17.74
N HIS A 26 -16.15 -4.21 -18.92
CA HIS A 26 -16.83 -5.47 -19.22
C HIS A 26 -15.80 -6.58 -19.42
N CYS A 27 -15.46 -7.25 -18.31
CA CYS A 27 -14.60 -8.42 -18.30
C CYS A 27 -15.49 -9.66 -18.16
N ASN A 28 -15.41 -10.56 -19.13
CA ASN A 28 -16.24 -11.77 -19.24
C ASN A 28 -15.53 -13.02 -18.67
N PHE A 29 -14.57 -12.84 -17.75
CA PHE A 29 -13.85 -13.96 -17.16
C PHE A 29 -14.76 -14.76 -16.21
N PHE A 30 -14.83 -16.06 -16.46
CA PHE A 30 -15.56 -17.04 -15.68
C PHE A 30 -14.76 -18.34 -15.63
N ARG A 31 -14.56 -18.91 -14.43
CA ARG A 31 -13.95 -20.23 -14.22
C ARG A 31 -14.53 -20.87 -12.96
N TRP A 32 -14.90 -22.14 -13.00
CA TRP A 32 -15.33 -22.86 -11.80
C TRP A 32 -14.18 -23.00 -10.80
N VAL A 33 -14.51 -22.97 -9.51
CA VAL A 33 -13.59 -23.44 -8.47
C VAL A 33 -13.79 -24.95 -8.45
N ASP A 34 -12.82 -25.70 -8.94
CA ASP A 34 -12.90 -27.16 -8.92
C ASP A 34 -12.82 -27.64 -7.46
N ASP A 35 -13.77 -28.48 -7.06
CA ASP A 35 -13.68 -29.28 -5.83
C ASP A 35 -12.74 -30.46 -6.16
N ASP A 36 -11.57 -30.41 -5.55
CA ASP A 36 -10.56 -31.46 -5.35
C ASP A 36 -10.20 -32.46 -6.48
N GLY A 37 -8.93 -32.37 -6.92
CA GLY A 37 -8.23 -33.48 -7.57
C GLY A 37 -7.14 -32.99 -8.52
N TYR A 38 -5.89 -33.13 -8.11
CA TYR A 38 -4.73 -32.93 -8.97
C TYR A 38 -4.93 -33.63 -10.34
N GLU A 39 -4.80 -32.90 -11.44
CA GLU A 39 -4.47 -33.46 -12.75
C GLU A 39 -3.47 -32.50 -13.37
N ALA A 40 -2.20 -32.92 -13.35
CA ALA A 40 -1.10 -32.20 -13.96
C ALA A 40 -1.18 -32.36 -15.48
N GLY A 41 -1.41 -31.28 -16.22
CA GLY A 41 -1.44 -31.37 -17.68
C GLY A 41 -1.69 -30.06 -18.41
N ALA A 42 -0.58 -29.36 -18.68
CA ALA A 42 -0.38 -28.43 -19.78
C ALA A 42 -1.00 -27.01 -19.69
N GLU A 43 -0.07 -26.04 -19.66
CA GLU A 43 -0.19 -24.63 -20.02
C GLU A 43 -0.94 -23.72 -19.03
N THR A 44 -0.31 -23.49 -17.88
CA THR A 44 -0.56 -22.27 -17.07
C THR A 44 0.52 -21.23 -17.35
N ASP A 45 0.37 -20.53 -18.47
CA ASP A 45 0.92 -19.19 -18.55
C ASP A 45 0.22 -18.33 -17.48
N VAL A 46 0.99 -17.91 -16.49
CA VAL A 46 0.76 -16.72 -15.64
C VAL A 46 -0.45 -16.77 -14.67
N VAL A 47 -0.33 -17.48 -13.55
CA VAL A 47 -1.01 -17.13 -12.28
C VAL A 47 -0.03 -17.14 -11.08
N VAL A 48 1.27 -16.94 -11.35
CA VAL A 48 2.29 -16.64 -10.32
C VAL A 48 2.54 -15.11 -10.28
N GLY A 49 1.59 -14.31 -10.76
CA GLY A 49 1.67 -12.85 -10.76
C GLY A 49 0.77 -12.18 -9.71
N SER A 50 -0.44 -12.70 -9.48
CA SER A 50 -1.47 -11.96 -8.73
C SER A 50 -1.15 -11.76 -7.24
N ASP A 51 -0.58 -12.77 -6.56
CA ASP A 51 -0.27 -12.69 -5.13
C ASP A 51 1.00 -11.84 -4.88
N TYR A 52 2.00 -12.01 -5.76
CA TYR A 52 3.20 -11.19 -5.76
C TYR A 52 2.90 -9.72 -6.07
N ASP A 53 1.96 -9.44 -6.99
CA ASP A 53 1.56 -8.08 -7.34
C ASP A 53 0.76 -7.40 -6.23
N GLU A 54 -0.13 -8.11 -5.53
CA GLU A 54 -0.89 -7.57 -4.39
C GLU A 54 0.01 -7.22 -3.21
N TRP A 55 0.91 -8.14 -2.84
CA TRP A 55 1.87 -7.90 -1.77
C TRP A 55 2.81 -6.73 -2.10
N ARG A 56 3.31 -6.65 -3.35
CA ARG A 56 4.18 -5.54 -3.81
C ARG A 56 3.50 -4.19 -3.72
N LEU A 57 2.24 -4.11 -4.11
CA LEU A 57 1.46 -2.90 -3.96
C LEU A 57 1.34 -2.54 -2.48
N ASN A 58 0.91 -3.47 -1.61
CA ASN A 58 0.80 -3.25 -0.16
C ASN A 58 2.09 -2.73 0.48
N VAL A 59 3.24 -3.31 0.12
CA VAL A 59 4.56 -2.86 0.59
C VAL A 59 4.90 -1.49 0.01
N SER A 60 4.60 -1.24 -1.27
CA SER A 60 4.87 0.05 -1.93
C SER A 60 4.10 1.20 -1.28
N TRP A 61 2.82 1.01 -0.90
CA TRP A 61 2.06 2.05 -0.20
C TRP A 61 2.63 2.33 1.20
N ARG A 62 3.00 1.28 1.95
CA ARG A 62 3.59 1.42 3.29
C ARG A 62 4.94 2.12 3.24
N LEU A 63 5.78 1.76 2.27
CA LEU A 63 7.08 2.39 2.06
C LEU A 63 6.93 3.86 1.64
N GLY A 64 6.00 4.15 0.73
CA GLY A 64 5.70 5.53 0.32
C GLY A 64 5.12 6.39 1.45
N SER A 65 4.24 5.82 2.27
CA SER A 65 3.72 6.48 3.48
C SER A 65 4.84 6.80 4.46
N LEU A 66 5.72 5.82 4.73
CA LEU A 66 6.87 6.00 5.62
C LEU A 66 7.87 7.03 5.08
N GLU A 67 8.13 7.02 3.77
CA GLU A 67 9.01 8.00 3.13
C GLU A 67 8.45 9.44 3.26
N GLY A 68 7.12 9.58 3.16
CA GLY A 68 6.43 10.83 3.44
C GLY A 68 6.65 11.31 4.88
N GLU A 69 6.40 10.44 5.86
CA GLU A 69 6.58 10.76 7.28
C GLU A 69 8.04 11.08 7.62
N VAL A 70 9.00 10.31 7.10
CA VAL A 70 10.44 10.56 7.31
C VAL A 70 10.87 11.88 6.70
N ARG A 71 10.35 12.25 5.51
CA ARG A 71 10.62 13.58 4.92
C ARG A 71 10.10 14.70 5.82
N VAL A 72 8.88 14.58 6.33
CA VAL A 72 8.29 15.57 7.25
C VAL A 72 9.09 15.66 8.54
N MET A 73 9.40 14.51 9.17
CA MET A 73 10.21 14.47 10.39
C MET A 73 11.60 15.06 10.17
N LYS A 74 12.25 14.78 9.04
CA LYS A 74 13.57 15.34 8.71
C LYS A 74 13.52 16.85 8.56
N MET A 75 12.52 17.39 7.88
CA MET A 75 12.31 18.85 7.78
C MET A 75 12.01 19.48 9.13
N LEU A 76 11.19 18.83 9.96
CA LEU A 76 10.87 19.29 11.31
C LEU A 76 12.11 19.29 12.22
N ILE A 77 12.95 18.26 12.15
CA ILE A 77 14.22 18.19 12.91
C ILE A 77 15.15 19.33 12.49
N ILE A 78 15.28 19.59 11.19
CA ILE A 78 16.10 20.71 10.68
C ILE A 78 15.53 22.05 11.15
N TYR A 79 14.21 22.22 11.11
CA TYR A 79 13.57 23.45 11.57
C TYR A 79 13.82 23.71 13.06
N ILE A 80 13.63 22.70 13.91
CA ILE A 80 13.86 22.82 15.36
C ILE A 80 15.34 23.11 15.63
N SER A 81 16.29 22.45 14.95
CA SER A 81 17.70 22.67 15.19
C SER A 81 18.13 24.10 14.85
N VAL A 82 17.65 24.65 13.72
CA VAL A 82 17.91 26.05 13.34
C VAL A 82 17.29 27.02 14.34
N ALA A 83 16.04 26.80 14.76
CA ALA A 83 15.37 27.64 15.74
C ALA A 83 16.12 27.67 17.09
N MET A 84 16.62 26.51 17.54
CA MET A 84 17.42 26.41 18.75
C MET A 84 18.74 27.17 18.62
N ILE A 85 19.45 27.06 17.49
CA ILE A 85 20.68 27.81 17.25
C ILE A 85 20.41 29.33 17.30
N VAL A 86 19.38 29.80 16.60
CA VAL A 86 19.01 31.23 16.60
C VAL A 86 18.67 31.71 18.02
N ALA A 87 17.89 30.95 18.77
CA ALA A 87 17.56 31.27 20.15
C ALA A 87 18.82 31.37 21.03
N THR A 88 19.76 30.43 20.89
CA THR A 88 21.03 30.49 21.65
C THR A 88 21.87 31.71 21.30
N VAL A 89 21.95 32.09 20.02
CA VAL A 89 22.68 33.29 19.59
C VAL A 89 22.05 34.54 20.18
N ILE A 90 20.72 34.68 20.09
CA ILE A 90 19.98 35.81 20.67
C ILE A 90 20.20 35.89 22.18
N CYS A 91 20.03 34.77 22.90
CA CYS A 91 20.26 34.72 24.34
C CYS A 91 21.68 35.12 24.71
N ALA A 92 22.69 34.59 24.01
CA ALA A 92 24.08 34.96 24.24
C ALA A 92 24.31 36.46 23.99
N SER A 93 23.83 37.01 22.89
CA SER A 93 23.95 38.44 22.58
C SER A 93 23.31 39.31 23.66
N LEU A 94 22.10 38.96 24.12
CA LEU A 94 21.42 39.68 25.19
C LEU A 94 22.23 39.62 26.49
N LEU A 95 22.72 38.44 26.88
CA LEU A 95 23.57 38.27 28.06
C LEU A 95 24.85 39.12 27.96
N PHE A 96 25.53 39.12 26.81
CA PHE A 96 26.71 39.96 26.59
C PHE A 96 26.38 41.46 26.74
N THR A 97 25.26 41.92 26.17
CA THR A 97 24.84 43.32 26.30
C THR A 97 24.45 43.69 27.73
N CYS A 98 23.89 42.77 28.51
CA CYS A 98 23.55 42.99 29.91
C CYS A 98 24.79 43.03 30.81
N ILE A 99 25.82 42.23 30.52
CA ILE A 99 27.07 42.21 31.30
C ILE A 99 27.95 43.42 30.95
N SER A 100 27.85 43.91 29.71
CA SER A 100 28.65 45.04 29.22
C SER A 100 28.02 46.40 29.53
N LYS A 101 26.88 46.44 30.22
CA LYS A 101 26.18 47.63 30.71
C LYS A 101 26.44 47.81 32.20
#